data_AF-A0A1A9C2P5-F1
#
_entry.id   AF-A0A1A9C2P5-F1
#
_cell.length_a   1.000
_cell.length_b   1.000
_cell.length_c   1.000
_cell.angle_alpha   90.00
_cell.angle_beta   90.00
_cell.angle_gamma   90.00
#
_symmetry.space_group_name_H-M   'P 1'
#
loop_
_entity.id
_entity.type
_entity.pdbx_description
1 polymer ?
#
loop_
_entity_poly.entity_id
_entity_poly.type
_entity_poly.pdbx_seq_one_letter_code
_entity_poly.pdbx_strand_id
1 'polypeptide(L)'
;MRIHTPAVTAVALVCALTACSNAGEQPSSTPETTPKEVSQKDRSAAQAAAGIPPEPTGADRKALLDALASAAPDVVRYEDEAIAAARDQCSAINGEAGMLDYLAARRFSYKDVTTTEEQAAEINEALKSLGFCEL
;
A
#
# COMPACT_ATOMS: atom_id res chain seq x y z
N MET A 1 2.95 -39.80 49.56
CA MET A 1 3.69 -40.55 48.52
C MET A 1 3.63 -39.78 47.20
N ARG A 2 4.71 -39.76 46.41
CA ARG A 2 4.81 -39.12 45.08
C ARG A 2 5.11 -40.20 44.03
N ILE A 3 4.23 -40.37 43.04
CA ILE A 3 4.28 -41.38 41.94
C ILE A 3 3.37 -40.81 40.81
N HIS A 4 3.68 -40.76 39.51
CA HIS A 4 4.95 -40.75 38.75
C HIS A 4 4.72 -39.92 37.45
N THR A 5 5.79 -39.40 36.84
CA THR A 5 5.79 -38.76 35.51
C THR A 5 6.02 -39.77 34.38
N PRO A 6 5.55 -39.51 33.14
CA PRO A 6 6.37 -39.83 31.98
C PRO A 6 6.46 -38.72 30.91
N ALA A 7 7.63 -38.69 30.29
CA ALA A 7 8.12 -37.74 29.29
C ALA A 7 7.25 -37.59 28.02
N VAL A 8 7.30 -36.39 27.44
CA VAL A 8 6.98 -36.13 26.02
C VAL A 8 8.26 -35.68 25.33
N THR A 9 8.63 -36.38 24.26
CA THR A 9 9.84 -36.13 23.45
C THR A 9 9.68 -34.91 22.56
N ALA A 10 10.61 -33.95 22.68
CA ALA A 10 10.74 -32.84 21.74
C ALA A 10 11.58 -33.28 20.52
N VAL A 11 11.05 -33.09 19.31
CA VAL A 11 11.80 -33.28 18.06
C VAL A 11 12.34 -31.92 17.60
N ALA A 12 13.66 -31.76 17.62
CA ALA A 12 14.32 -30.57 17.12
C ALA A 12 14.66 -30.74 15.63
N LEU A 13 14.04 -29.97 14.74
CA LEU A 13 14.51 -29.81 13.37
C LEU A 13 15.64 -28.79 13.31
N VAL A 14 16.86 -29.27 13.08
CA VAL A 14 18.00 -28.42 12.73
C VAL A 14 18.13 -28.40 11.21
N CYS A 15 17.55 -27.38 10.57
CA CYS A 15 17.81 -27.12 9.15
C CYS A 15 19.21 -26.53 8.99
N ALA A 16 20.15 -27.34 8.51
CA ALA A 16 21.50 -26.89 8.22
C ALA A 16 21.52 -25.91 7.03
N LEU A 17 21.99 -24.68 7.26
CA LEU A 17 22.30 -23.76 6.16
C LEU A 17 23.56 -24.27 5.44
N THR A 18 23.39 -24.94 4.31
CA THR A 18 24.49 -25.21 3.37
C THR A 18 24.91 -23.91 2.68
N ALA A 19 25.79 -23.15 3.32
CA ALA A 19 26.49 -22.03 2.68
C ALA A 19 27.32 -22.57 1.50
N CYS A 20 26.82 -22.38 0.28
CA CYS A 20 27.52 -22.74 -0.95
C CYS A 20 28.62 -21.71 -1.27
N SER A 21 29.66 -21.68 -0.42
CA SER A 21 30.93 -21.05 -0.77
C SER A 21 31.69 -21.95 -1.74
N ASN A 22 31.40 -21.81 -3.04
CA ASN A 22 32.18 -22.44 -4.09
C ASN A 22 32.96 -21.38 -4.88
N ALA A 23 34.18 -21.11 -4.43
CA ALA A 23 35.12 -20.27 -5.18
C ALA A 23 35.55 -20.99 -6.45
N GLY A 24 35.36 -20.35 -7.60
CA GLY A 24 35.69 -20.91 -8.91
C GLY A 24 35.68 -19.82 -9.98
N GLU A 25 36.87 -19.32 -10.32
CA GLU A 25 37.05 -18.36 -11.40
C GLU A 25 36.54 -18.92 -12.74
N GLN A 26 35.55 -18.25 -13.32
CA GLN A 26 35.23 -18.34 -14.74
C GLN A 26 34.68 -16.99 -15.20
N PRO A 27 35.11 -16.45 -16.36
CA PRO A 27 34.67 -15.14 -16.82
C PRO A 27 33.23 -15.20 -17.36
N SER A 28 32.26 -15.17 -16.46
CA SER A 28 30.86 -14.95 -16.81
C SER A 28 30.69 -13.50 -17.26
N SER A 29 30.63 -13.30 -18.57
CA SER A 29 30.09 -12.07 -19.16
C SER A 29 28.67 -11.88 -18.64
N THR A 30 28.50 -11.03 -17.64
CA THR A 30 27.19 -10.64 -17.12
C THR A 30 26.38 -10.09 -18.29
N PRO A 31 25.22 -10.66 -18.64
CA PRO A 31 24.34 -10.00 -19.59
C PRO A 31 23.82 -8.75 -18.89
N GLU A 32 24.33 -7.58 -19.29
CA GLU A 32 23.81 -6.28 -18.85
C GLU A 32 22.36 -6.15 -19.36
N THR A 33 21.45 -6.69 -18.55
CA THR A 33 20.02 -6.51 -18.73
C THR A 33 19.71 -5.12 -18.21
N THR A 34 20.03 -4.10 -19.00
CA THR A 34 19.61 -2.72 -18.73
C THR A 34 18.11 -2.76 -18.45
N PRO A 35 17.64 -2.35 -17.26
CA PRO A 35 16.22 -2.36 -16.97
C PRO A 35 15.51 -1.48 -17.99
N LYS A 36 14.66 -2.08 -18.82
CA LYS A 36 13.86 -1.31 -19.78
C LYS A 36 12.96 -0.38 -18.99
N GLU A 37 13.08 0.92 -19.26
CA GLU A 37 12.18 1.88 -18.64
C GLU A 37 10.74 1.58 -19.08
N VAL A 38 9.86 1.36 -18.10
CA VAL A 38 8.42 1.17 -18.34
C VAL A 38 7.85 2.48 -18.87
N SER A 39 7.15 2.48 -20.00
CA SER A 39 6.64 3.73 -20.57
C SER A 39 5.54 4.32 -19.67
N GLN A 40 5.35 5.65 -19.72
CA GLN A 40 4.26 6.30 -18.99
C GLN A 40 2.89 5.70 -19.35
N LYS A 41 2.69 5.33 -20.62
CA LYS A 41 1.46 4.67 -21.08
C LYS A 41 1.22 3.34 -20.36
N ASP A 42 2.27 2.52 -20.21
CA ASP A 42 2.17 1.23 -19.54
C ASP A 42 1.92 1.40 -18.03
N ARG A 43 2.54 2.40 -17.40
CA ARG A 43 2.28 2.78 -15.99
C ARG A 43 0.82 3.20 -15.80
N SER A 44 0.29 4.08 -16.65
CA SER A 44 -1.12 4.53 -16.57
C SER A 44 -2.11 3.40 -16.85
N ALA A 45 -1.81 2.50 -17.79
CA ALA A 45 -2.63 1.31 -18.05
C ALA A 45 -2.66 0.36 -16.84
N ALA A 46 -1.51 0.16 -16.17
CA ALA A 46 -1.43 -0.66 -14.96
C ALA A 46 -2.16 0.00 -13.77
N GLN A 47 -2.10 1.33 -13.62
CA GLN A 47 -2.85 2.06 -12.60
C GLN A 47 -4.37 1.91 -12.81
N ALA A 48 -4.86 2.14 -14.03
CA ALA A 48 -6.28 1.97 -14.35
C ALA A 48 -6.75 0.51 -14.13
N ALA A 49 -5.94 -0.48 -14.53
CA ALA A 49 -6.23 -1.89 -14.29
C ALA A 49 -6.23 -2.29 -12.79
N ALA A 50 -5.64 -1.46 -11.92
CA ALA A 50 -5.63 -1.61 -10.47
C ALA A 50 -6.71 -0.75 -9.77
N GLY A 51 -7.63 -0.13 -10.51
CA GLY A 51 -8.66 0.76 -9.94
C GLY A 51 -8.10 2.10 -9.40
N ILE A 52 -6.89 2.48 -9.80
CA ILE A 52 -6.26 3.75 -9.39
C ILE A 52 -6.66 4.81 -10.42
N PRO A 53 -7.42 5.85 -10.03
CA PRO A 53 -7.82 6.91 -10.96
C PRO A 53 -6.60 7.71 -11.47
N PRO A 54 -6.74 8.42 -12.61
CA PRO A 54 -5.72 9.35 -13.07
C PRO A 54 -5.47 10.44 -12.01
N GLU A 55 -4.33 11.10 -12.10
CA GLU A 55 -4.02 12.20 -11.18
C GLU A 55 -4.94 13.39 -11.47
N PRO A 56 -5.70 13.88 -10.48
CA PRO A 56 -6.64 14.97 -10.69
C PRO A 56 -5.89 16.29 -10.90
N THR A 57 -6.44 17.15 -11.75
CA THR A 57 -5.86 18.46 -12.06
C THR A 57 -6.91 19.57 -11.96
N GLY A 58 -6.47 20.83 -11.90
CA GLY A 58 -7.36 21.99 -11.94
C GLY A 58 -8.51 21.94 -10.91
N ALA A 59 -9.74 22.00 -11.40
CA ALA A 59 -10.95 21.98 -10.56
C ALA A 59 -11.10 20.66 -9.78
N ASP A 60 -10.80 19.52 -10.39
CA ASP A 60 -10.96 18.20 -9.78
C ASP A 60 -9.95 18.01 -8.63
N ARG A 61 -8.71 18.50 -8.81
CA ARG A 61 -7.69 18.52 -7.74
C ARG A 61 -8.18 19.33 -6.54
N LYS A 62 -8.78 20.50 -6.80
CA LYS A 62 -9.36 21.33 -5.73
C LYS A 62 -10.56 20.64 -5.07
N ALA A 63 -11.48 20.07 -5.83
CA ALA A 63 -12.67 19.41 -5.28
C ALA A 63 -12.29 18.21 -4.39
N LEU A 64 -11.29 17.41 -4.78
CA LEU A 64 -10.75 16.34 -3.96
C LEU A 64 -10.15 16.86 -2.65
N LEU A 65 -9.31 17.90 -2.70
CA LEU A 65 -8.71 18.48 -1.49
C LEU A 65 -9.76 19.13 -0.59
N ASP A 66 -10.75 19.84 -1.13
CA ASP A 66 -11.85 20.42 -0.33
C ASP A 66 -12.67 19.31 0.37
N ALA A 67 -12.93 18.18 -0.30
CA ALA A 67 -13.63 17.03 0.26
C ALA A 67 -12.80 16.33 1.36
N LEU A 68 -11.51 16.08 1.11
CA LEU A 68 -10.59 15.49 2.10
C LEU A 68 -10.44 16.39 3.33
N ALA A 69 -10.32 17.70 3.14
CA ALA A 69 -10.22 18.68 4.22
C ALA A 69 -11.49 18.74 5.09
N SER A 70 -12.64 18.46 4.49
CA SER A 70 -13.94 18.44 5.19
C SER A 70 -14.09 17.22 6.10
N ALA A 71 -13.50 16.08 5.73
CA ALA A 71 -13.48 14.85 6.54
C ALA A 71 -12.32 14.83 7.56
N ALA A 72 -11.13 15.27 7.16
CA ALA A 72 -9.93 15.23 8.00
C ALA A 72 -8.98 16.39 7.66
N PRO A 73 -9.13 17.58 8.28
CA PRO A 73 -8.48 18.81 7.82
C PRO A 73 -6.95 18.74 7.79
N ASP A 74 -6.31 17.97 8.67
CA ASP A 74 -4.85 17.86 8.73
C ASP A 74 -4.25 17.07 7.57
N VAL A 75 -5.01 16.22 6.85
CA VAL A 75 -4.44 15.38 5.78
C VAL A 75 -4.01 16.24 4.59
N VAL A 76 -4.79 17.27 4.23
CA VAL A 76 -4.48 18.13 3.07
C VAL A 76 -3.30 19.07 3.29
N ARG A 77 -2.69 19.09 4.48
CA ARG A 77 -1.46 19.86 4.77
C ARG A 77 -0.29 19.46 3.86
N TYR A 78 -0.33 18.25 3.31
CA TYR A 78 0.59 17.75 2.30
C TYR A 78 -0.24 17.31 1.09
N GLU A 79 -0.66 18.28 0.26
CA GLU A 79 -1.67 18.07 -0.78
C GLU A 79 -1.35 16.93 -1.76
N ASP A 80 -0.10 16.83 -2.22
CA ASP A 80 0.29 15.81 -3.20
C ASP A 80 0.33 14.41 -2.58
N GLU A 81 0.75 14.29 -1.31
CA GLU A 81 0.61 13.06 -0.53
C GLU A 81 -0.86 12.71 -0.23
N ALA A 82 -1.73 13.70 0.00
CA ALA A 82 -3.17 13.48 0.17
C ALA A 82 -3.82 12.95 -1.12
N ILE A 83 -3.42 13.50 -2.27
CA ILE A 83 -3.86 13.02 -3.60
C ILE A 83 -3.34 11.61 -3.86
N ALA A 84 -2.06 11.33 -3.57
CA ALA A 84 -1.50 9.98 -3.71
C ALA A 84 -2.23 8.96 -2.81
N ALA A 85 -2.45 9.30 -1.54
CA ALA A 85 -3.19 8.46 -0.59
C ALA A 85 -4.65 8.21 -1.03
N ALA A 86 -5.33 9.21 -1.58
CA ALA A 86 -6.68 9.06 -2.14
C ALA A 86 -6.71 8.12 -3.36
N ARG A 87 -5.77 8.30 -4.29
CA ARG A 87 -5.63 7.45 -5.49
C ARG A 87 -5.35 6.00 -5.12
N ASP A 88 -4.43 5.79 -4.16
CA ASP A 88 -4.12 4.45 -3.63
C ASP A 88 -5.30 3.85 -2.85
N GLN A 89 -6.09 4.67 -2.15
CA GLN A 89 -7.29 4.21 -1.44
C GLN A 89 -8.38 3.74 -2.42
N CYS A 90 -8.54 4.39 -3.58
CA CYS A 90 -9.46 3.89 -4.61
C CYS A 90 -9.13 2.47 -5.08
N SER A 91 -7.85 2.06 -5.17
CA SER A 91 -7.52 0.65 -5.48
C SER A 91 -8.12 -0.36 -4.50
N ALA A 92 -8.29 0.05 -3.23
CA ALA A 92 -8.92 -0.78 -2.21
C ALA A 92 -10.45 -0.69 -2.25
N ILE A 93 -11.02 0.49 -2.53
CA ILE A 93 -12.47 0.70 -2.65
C ILE A 93 -13.01 -0.05 -3.88
N ASN A 94 -12.47 0.25 -5.07
CA ASN A 94 -12.89 -0.34 -6.34
C ASN A 94 -12.56 -1.85 -6.43
N GLY A 95 -11.58 -2.31 -5.63
CA GLY A 95 -11.21 -3.71 -5.48
C GLY A 95 -11.97 -4.46 -4.38
N GLU A 96 -13.02 -3.86 -3.80
CA GLU A 96 -13.86 -4.43 -2.72
C GLU A 96 -13.07 -4.97 -1.52
N ALA A 97 -11.96 -4.32 -1.16
CA ALA A 97 -11.09 -4.77 -0.09
C ALA A 97 -11.76 -4.64 1.29
N GLY A 98 -11.49 -5.60 2.18
CA GLY A 98 -11.89 -5.50 3.59
C GLY A 98 -11.08 -4.46 4.36
N MET A 99 -11.63 -3.98 5.48
CA MET A 99 -10.98 -3.04 6.42
C MET A 99 -10.58 -1.70 5.76
N LEU A 100 -11.45 -1.14 4.91
CA LEU A 100 -11.18 0.10 4.18
C LEU A 100 -10.77 1.27 5.09
N ASP A 101 -11.35 1.38 6.28
CA ASP A 101 -11.11 2.49 7.22
C ASP A 101 -9.72 2.37 7.86
N TYR A 102 -9.32 1.18 8.30
CA TYR A 102 -7.94 0.87 8.72
C TYR A 102 -6.91 1.13 7.61
N LEU A 103 -7.24 0.77 6.36
CA LEU A 103 -6.37 1.02 5.21
C LEU A 103 -6.22 2.52 4.92
N ALA A 104 -7.32 3.28 4.95
CA ALA A 104 -7.30 4.73 4.78
C ALA A 104 -6.55 5.41 5.94
N ALA A 105 -6.81 5.04 7.20
CA ALA A 105 -6.11 5.57 8.37
C ALA A 105 -4.58 5.43 8.23
N ARG A 106 -4.11 4.30 7.70
CA ARG A 106 -2.69 4.06 7.42
C ARG A 106 -2.15 4.82 6.20
N ARG A 107 -2.94 5.01 5.14
CA ARG A 107 -2.53 5.76 3.94
C ARG A 107 -2.48 7.26 4.16
N PHE A 108 -3.38 7.80 4.98
CA PHE A 108 -3.46 9.23 5.31
C PHE A 108 -2.65 9.63 6.57
N SER A 109 -2.07 8.66 7.28
CA SER A 109 -1.07 8.93 8.32
C SER A 109 0.34 8.98 7.73
N TYR A 110 0.79 10.17 7.34
CA TYR A 110 2.13 10.43 6.82
C TYR A 110 2.81 11.63 7.48
N LYS A 111 4.16 11.59 7.52
CA LYS A 111 5.01 12.61 8.16
C LYS A 111 4.61 12.79 9.63
N ASP A 112 3.93 13.89 9.95
CA ASP A 112 3.41 14.26 11.25
C ASP A 112 1.88 14.46 11.25
N VAL A 113 1.20 13.99 10.19
CA VAL A 113 -0.26 13.77 10.17
C VAL A 113 -0.55 12.38 10.72
N THR A 114 -1.56 12.27 11.58
CA THR A 114 -2.13 11.00 12.05
C THR A 114 -3.63 11.04 11.81
N THR A 115 -4.17 9.99 11.17
CA THR A 115 -5.58 9.86 10.83
C THR A 115 -6.19 8.70 11.62
N THR A 116 -7.29 8.93 12.35
CA THR A 116 -8.01 7.85 13.05
C THR A 116 -8.86 7.03 12.09
N GLU A 117 -9.30 5.83 12.50
CA GLU A 117 -10.24 5.04 11.68
C GLU A 117 -11.60 5.73 11.49
N GLU A 118 -12.01 6.60 12.42
CA GLU A 118 -13.25 7.39 12.30
C GLU A 118 -13.10 8.45 11.19
N GLN A 119 -12.01 9.22 11.21
CA GLN A 119 -11.67 10.16 10.13
C GLN A 119 -11.48 9.44 8.79
N ALA A 120 -10.90 8.25 8.81
CA ALA A 120 -10.68 7.45 7.62
C ALA A 120 -11.98 6.91 7.00
N ALA A 121 -12.99 6.62 7.81
CA ALA A 121 -14.34 6.30 7.34
C ALA A 121 -15.00 7.52 6.66
N GLU A 122 -14.86 8.72 7.24
CA GLU A 122 -15.33 9.96 6.61
C GLU A 122 -14.60 10.25 5.30
N ILE A 123 -13.29 10.01 5.22
CA ILE A 123 -12.52 10.07 3.97
C ILE A 123 -13.06 9.06 2.95
N ASN A 124 -13.29 7.80 3.34
CA ASN A 124 -13.82 6.78 2.44
C ASN A 124 -15.18 7.19 1.85
N GLU A 125 -16.10 7.72 2.67
CA GLU A 125 -17.38 8.22 2.18
C GLU A 125 -17.26 9.49 1.32
N ALA A 126 -16.32 10.39 1.63
CA ALA A 126 -16.03 11.55 0.80
C ALA A 126 -15.51 11.16 -0.60
N LEU A 127 -14.58 10.20 -0.69
CA LEU A 127 -14.02 9.71 -1.95
C LEU A 127 -15.09 9.05 -2.85
N LYS A 128 -16.00 8.27 -2.25
CA LYS A 128 -17.15 7.68 -2.94
C LYS A 128 -18.17 8.73 -3.38
N SER A 129 -18.55 9.64 -2.48
CA SER A 129 -19.57 10.66 -2.72
C SER A 129 -19.15 11.69 -3.77
N LEU A 130 -17.85 11.96 -3.87
CA LEU A 130 -17.26 12.79 -4.93
C LEU A 130 -17.22 12.08 -6.29
N GLY A 131 -17.42 10.76 -6.34
CA GLY A 131 -17.21 9.94 -7.53
C GLY A 131 -15.73 9.85 -7.96
N PHE A 132 -14.80 10.07 -7.03
CA PHE A 132 -13.36 10.01 -7.31
C PHE A 132 -12.85 8.56 -7.40
N CYS A 133 -13.45 7.67 -6.61
CA CYS A 133 -13.30 6.23 -6.74
C CYS A 133 -14.50 5.67 -7.53
N GLU A 134 -14.24 4.82 -8.53
CA GLU A 134 -15.28 4.14 -9.30
C GLU A 134 -15.92 3.03 -8.45
N LEU A 135 -17.25 3.01 -8.40
CA LEU A 135 -18.09 2.02 -7.70
C LEU A 135 -18.72 1.02 -8.67
#